data_AF-A0A6N9Z5F8-F1
#
_entry.id   AF-A0A6N9Z5F8-F1
#
_cell.length_a   1.000
_cell.length_b   1.000
_cell.length_c   1.000
_cell.angle_alpha   90.00
_cell.angle_beta   90.00
_cell.angle_gamma   90.00
#
_symmetry.space_group_name_H-M   'P 1'
#
loop_
_entity.id
_entity.type
_entity.pdbx_description
1 polymer ?
#
loop_
_entity_poly.entity_id
_entity_poly.type
_entity_poly.pdbx_seq_one_letter_code
_entity_poly.pdbx_strand_id
1 'polypeptide(L)'
;MKHNAASKPSVRWYRVIVLSGFFILLVLLMWWMYCALRAYAPQMTDIDVSKNNRPSTVFLVMMLFLSSILFVSETVRHRISRMLRNIIRYKWILFGCMVVIQLLVMIAMGPFNDADSGWIVQYVIDPNVITSKGLNGYEYLSNSPNNYLIYFIELGIHRLLPFADTQIHLTMTLRVLSVLTVDICAIAAYRIALRYGDALIANVVLFFWCALLGLSGWCMQPYSDVFCLPFVLALLAFSLHFLKADAIDLSYVKSAKNVALLLLFGITMAVTYAMKPSAVIPAFACIVVWIINQIRWRAIIPLLVVLAITGVGFVGTHVSYQRFIETQTVMPYDKNLTLPAQHFIMMGMANTGGYDDREYQFTMSQKTYDDKVQADTAVIAQRLKDYGVFGYTRVCLL
;
A
#
# COMPACT_ATOMS: atom_id res chain seq x y z
N MET A 1 31.11 -15.52 39.12
CA MET A 1 30.20 -16.50 38.49
C MET A 1 29.96 -16.08 37.04
N LYS A 2 30.31 -16.97 36.12
CA LYS A 2 30.13 -16.85 34.66
C LYS A 2 28.65 -17.02 34.26
N HIS A 3 28.33 -16.64 33.01
CA HIS A 3 27.11 -16.85 32.22
C HIS A 3 26.00 -15.78 32.37
N ASN A 4 25.47 -15.16 31.30
CA ASN A 4 25.26 -15.63 29.93
C ASN A 4 25.58 -14.56 28.88
N ALA A 5 26.62 -14.81 28.06
CA ALA A 5 26.71 -14.22 26.74
C ALA A 5 25.72 -14.98 25.84
N ALA A 6 24.65 -14.31 25.41
CA ALA A 6 23.79 -14.84 24.36
C ALA A 6 24.67 -15.15 23.15
N SER A 7 24.73 -16.43 22.77
CA SER A 7 25.49 -16.90 21.62
C SER A 7 25.00 -16.16 20.39
N LYS A 8 25.84 -15.25 19.85
CA LYS A 8 25.61 -14.68 18.52
C LYS A 8 25.39 -15.86 17.56
N PRO A 9 24.29 -15.89 16.78
CA PRO A 9 24.08 -16.96 15.83
C PRO A 9 25.31 -17.08 14.94
N SER A 10 25.82 -18.30 14.76
CA SER A 10 27.03 -18.53 13.97
C SER A 10 26.87 -17.87 12.59
N VAL A 11 27.93 -17.23 12.08
CA VAL A 11 27.95 -16.52 10.78
C VAL A 11 27.37 -17.35 9.64
N ARG A 12 27.45 -18.69 9.75
CA ARG A 12 26.88 -19.66 8.80
C ARG A 12 25.35 -19.66 8.78
N TRP A 13 24.69 -19.69 9.95
CA TRP A 13 23.23 -19.67 10.05
C TRP A 13 22.64 -18.33 9.60
N TYR A 14 23.30 -17.22 9.95
CA TYR A 14 22.91 -15.89 9.47
C TYR A 14 22.97 -15.79 7.94
N ARG A 15 24.05 -16.29 7.31
CA ARG A 15 24.16 -16.34 5.85
C ARG A 15 23.09 -17.21 5.21
N VAL A 16 22.79 -18.38 5.79
CA VAL A 16 21.72 -19.26 5.29
C VAL A 16 20.36 -18.57 5.39
N ILE A 17 20.03 -17.95 6.53
CA ILE A 17 18.76 -17.23 6.70
C ILE A 17 18.62 -16.06 5.73
N VAL A 18 19.68 -15.26 5.55
CA VAL A 18 19.68 -14.13 4.61
C VAL A 18 19.57 -14.61 3.15
N LEU A 19 20.29 -15.67 2.78
CA LEU A 19 20.22 -16.25 1.43
C LEU A 19 18.85 -16.89 1.18
N SER A 20 18.27 -17.59 2.16
CA SER A 20 16.93 -18.14 2.09
C SER A 20 15.87 -17.04 2.01
N GLY A 21 16.02 -15.95 2.76
CA GLY A 21 15.14 -14.79 2.69
C GLY A 21 15.20 -14.09 1.33
N PHE A 22 16.41 -13.95 0.76
CA PHE A 22 16.58 -13.41 -0.59
C PHE A 22 16.00 -14.34 -1.66
N PHE A 23 16.15 -15.65 -1.49
CA PHE A 23 15.55 -16.65 -2.37
C PHE A 23 14.02 -16.61 -2.31
N ILE A 24 13.44 -16.54 -1.11
CA ILE A 24 11.99 -16.38 -0.92
C ILE A 24 11.50 -15.09 -1.57
N LEU A 25 12.20 -13.96 -1.35
CA LEU A 25 11.86 -12.69 -1.99
C LEU A 25 11.95 -12.77 -3.51
N LEU A 26 12.97 -13.43 -4.06
CA LEU A 26 13.12 -13.65 -5.50
C LEU A 26 11.96 -14.47 -6.05
N VAL A 27 11.61 -15.58 -5.39
CA VAL A 27 10.48 -16.44 -5.76
C VAL A 27 9.16 -15.67 -5.69
N LEU A 28 8.95 -14.87 -4.65
CA LEU A 28 7.76 -14.02 -4.50
C LEU A 28 7.70 -12.93 -5.57
N LEU A 29 8.83 -12.34 -5.94
CA LEU A 29 8.89 -11.31 -6.98
C LEU A 29 8.67 -11.91 -8.37
N MET A 30 9.16 -13.12 -8.61
CA MET A 30 8.86 -13.89 -9.82
C MET A 30 7.40 -14.31 -9.89
N TRP A 31 6.84 -14.76 -8.77
CA TRP A 31 5.42 -15.07 -8.66
C TRP A 31 4.57 -13.83 -8.93
N TRP A 32 4.93 -12.69 -8.34
CA TRP A 32 4.27 -11.42 -8.59
C TRP A 32 4.34 -11.00 -10.06
N MET A 33 5.51 -11.12 -10.70
CA MET A 33 5.66 -10.86 -12.14
C MET A 33 4.80 -11.81 -12.99
N TYR A 34 4.73 -13.10 -12.63
CA TYR A 34 3.87 -14.07 -13.29
C TYR A 34 2.39 -13.70 -13.16
N CYS A 35 1.93 -13.37 -11.95
CA CYS A 35 0.57 -12.93 -11.70
C CYS A 35 0.24 -11.62 -12.43
N ALA A 36 1.16 -10.66 -12.46
CA ALA A 36 0.99 -9.40 -13.19
C ALA A 36 0.86 -9.65 -14.70
N LEU A 37 1.71 -10.49 -15.29
CA LEU A 37 1.60 -10.86 -16.70
C LEU A 37 0.27 -11.57 -16.99
N ARG A 38 -0.20 -12.42 -16.06
CA ARG A 38 -1.49 -13.10 -16.19
C ARG A 38 -2.69 -12.16 -16.15
N ALA A 39 -2.64 -11.13 -15.30
CA ALA A 39 -3.71 -10.15 -15.20
C ALA A 39 -3.83 -9.27 -16.46
N TYR A 40 -2.70 -8.88 -17.07
CA TYR A 40 -2.68 -7.91 -18.19
C TYR A 40 -2.57 -8.54 -19.58
N ALA A 41 -2.16 -9.80 -19.67
CA ALA A 41 -2.09 -10.56 -20.91
C ALA A 41 -2.61 -11.99 -20.70
N PRO A 42 -3.90 -12.17 -20.33
CA PRO A 42 -4.47 -13.49 -20.06
C PRO A 42 -4.27 -14.48 -21.21
N GLN A 43 -4.28 -13.98 -22.46
CA GLN A 43 -3.99 -14.74 -23.68
C GLN A 43 -2.58 -15.35 -23.72
N MET A 44 -1.60 -14.76 -23.04
CA MET A 44 -0.22 -15.27 -22.94
C MET A 44 -0.03 -16.31 -21.84
N THR A 45 -1.00 -16.45 -20.92
CA THR A 45 -0.81 -17.17 -19.64
C THR A 45 -1.97 -18.06 -19.22
N ASP A 46 -2.99 -18.26 -20.04
CA ASP A 46 -4.01 -19.28 -19.80
C ASP A 46 -3.33 -20.67 -19.79
N ILE A 47 -2.91 -21.14 -18.61
CA ILE A 47 -2.45 -22.52 -18.43
C ILE A 47 -3.69 -23.38 -18.33
N ASP A 48 -4.42 -23.51 -19.43
CA ASP A 48 -5.24 -24.68 -19.63
C ASP A 48 -4.25 -25.84 -19.86
N VAL A 49 -3.98 -26.61 -18.80
CA VAL A 49 -3.09 -27.78 -18.85
C VAL A 49 -3.58 -28.78 -19.90
N SER A 50 -4.87 -28.73 -20.27
CA SER A 50 -5.46 -29.52 -21.37
C SER A 50 -5.24 -28.91 -22.77
N LYS A 51 -4.97 -27.60 -22.86
CA LYS A 51 -4.68 -26.87 -24.11
C LYS A 51 -3.33 -26.13 -24.04
N ASN A 52 -2.25 -26.92 -23.97
CA ASN A 52 -0.84 -26.59 -24.28
C ASN A 52 -0.52 -25.11 -24.59
N ASN A 53 -0.53 -24.23 -23.59
CA ASN A 53 -0.19 -22.82 -23.78
C ASN A 53 1.32 -22.60 -23.55
N ARG A 54 2.09 -22.81 -24.62
CA ARG A 54 3.56 -22.88 -24.65
C ARG A 54 4.31 -21.64 -24.10
N PRO A 55 3.86 -20.38 -24.26
CA PRO A 55 4.64 -19.20 -23.86
C PRO A 55 4.82 -19.04 -22.34
N SER A 56 3.77 -19.29 -21.54
CA SER A 56 3.82 -19.12 -20.08
C SER A 56 4.66 -20.18 -19.39
N THR A 57 4.59 -21.43 -19.86
CA THR A 57 5.48 -22.50 -19.40
C THR A 57 6.93 -22.19 -19.76
N VAL A 58 7.20 -21.70 -20.97
CA VAL A 58 8.56 -21.27 -21.37
C VAL A 58 9.06 -20.12 -20.50
N PHE A 59 8.22 -19.13 -20.21
CA PHE A 59 8.57 -18.01 -19.33
C PHE A 59 8.87 -18.46 -17.89
N LEU A 60 8.01 -19.32 -17.31
CA LEU A 60 8.23 -19.91 -15.98
C LEU A 60 9.51 -20.76 -15.93
N VAL A 61 9.76 -21.59 -16.95
CA VAL A 61 10.98 -22.38 -17.05
C VAL A 61 12.21 -21.47 -17.18
N MET A 62 12.13 -20.40 -17.96
CA MET A 62 13.20 -19.41 -18.10
C MET A 62 13.46 -18.69 -16.78
N MET A 63 12.42 -18.31 -16.04
CA MET A 63 12.51 -17.73 -14.70
C MET A 63 13.18 -18.69 -13.71
N LEU A 64 12.72 -19.95 -13.65
CA LEU A 64 13.30 -20.98 -12.79
C LEU A 64 14.76 -21.26 -13.13
N PHE A 65 15.09 -21.29 -14.42
CA PHE A 65 16.45 -21.47 -14.92
C PHE A 65 17.36 -20.29 -14.52
N LEU A 66 16.91 -19.04 -14.72
CA LEU A 66 17.65 -17.85 -14.29
C LEU A 66 17.86 -17.82 -12.78
N SER A 67 16.84 -18.19 -12.00
CA SER A 67 16.92 -18.31 -10.54
C SER A 67 17.87 -19.41 -10.08
N SER A 68 17.88 -20.54 -10.78
CA SER A 68 18.77 -21.66 -10.49
C SER A 68 20.22 -21.31 -10.83
N ILE A 69 20.47 -20.62 -11.95
CA ILE A 69 21.80 -20.10 -12.29
C ILE A 69 22.27 -19.10 -11.23
N LEU A 70 21.39 -18.18 -10.82
CA LEU A 70 21.67 -17.22 -9.75
C LEU A 70 21.98 -17.92 -8.42
N PHE A 71 21.29 -19.02 -8.10
CA PHE A 71 21.51 -19.76 -6.87
C PHE A 71 22.82 -20.55 -6.89
N VAL A 72 23.10 -21.25 -7.99
CA VAL A 72 24.22 -22.18 -8.11
C VAL A 72 25.54 -21.47 -8.46
N SER A 73 25.52 -20.50 -9.38
CA SER A 73 26.76 -19.88 -9.88
C SER A 73 27.22 -18.71 -8.99
N GLU A 74 28.31 -18.91 -8.27
CA GLU A 74 29.01 -17.83 -7.55
C GLU A 74 29.53 -16.75 -8.50
N THR A 75 30.03 -17.13 -9.68
CA THR A 75 30.55 -16.20 -10.69
C THR A 75 29.46 -15.25 -11.18
N VAL A 76 28.27 -15.77 -11.48
CA VAL A 76 27.13 -14.95 -11.93
C VAL A 76 26.67 -14.03 -10.81
N ARG A 77 26.51 -14.53 -9.57
CA ARG A 77 26.20 -13.69 -8.40
C ARG A 77 27.22 -12.59 -8.20
N HIS A 78 28.50 -12.90 -8.35
CA HIS A 78 29.56 -11.92 -8.16
C HIS A 78 29.54 -10.84 -9.26
N ARG A 79 29.29 -11.23 -10.52
CA ARG A 79 29.14 -10.30 -11.65
C ARG A 79 27.92 -9.40 -11.50
N ILE A 80 26.75 -9.96 -11.17
CA ILE A 80 25.51 -9.19 -10.96
C ILE A 80 25.64 -8.26 -9.76
N SER A 81 26.19 -8.75 -8.64
CA SER A 81 26.40 -7.88 -7.46
C SER A 81 27.38 -6.75 -7.76
N ARG A 82 28.41 -6.97 -8.61
CA ARG A 82 29.33 -5.92 -9.06
C ARG A 82 28.62 -4.89 -9.94
N MET A 83 27.80 -5.35 -10.90
CA MET A 83 26.98 -4.48 -11.74
C MET A 83 26.01 -3.64 -10.90
N LEU A 84 25.26 -4.26 -9.99
CA LEU A 84 24.33 -3.57 -9.10
C LEU A 84 25.05 -2.55 -8.21
N ARG A 85 26.20 -2.91 -7.62
CA ARG A 85 27.02 -1.96 -6.85
C ARG A 85 27.45 -0.75 -7.68
N ASN A 86 27.79 -0.96 -8.96
CA ASN A 86 28.12 0.14 -9.87
C ASN A 86 26.90 1.03 -10.15
N ILE A 87 25.72 0.47 -10.41
CA ILE A 87 24.49 1.25 -10.62
C ILE A 87 24.14 2.05 -9.35
N ILE A 88 24.16 1.39 -8.19
CA ILE A 88 23.90 1.98 -6.87
C ILE A 88 24.89 3.10 -6.53
N ARG A 89 26.14 3.01 -7.00
CA ARG A 89 27.14 4.07 -6.86
C ARG A 89 26.70 5.36 -7.56
N TYR A 90 26.08 5.26 -8.73
CA TYR A 90 25.57 6.38 -9.52
C TYR A 90 24.08 6.66 -9.30
N LYS A 91 23.56 6.36 -8.10
CA LYS A 91 22.15 6.50 -7.74
C LYS A 91 21.48 7.84 -8.10
N TRP A 92 22.20 8.96 -8.04
CA TRP A 92 21.62 10.27 -8.37
C TRP A 92 21.46 10.47 -9.88
N ILE A 93 22.33 9.86 -10.68
CA ILE A 93 22.15 9.79 -12.14
C ILE A 93 20.93 8.91 -12.43
N LEU A 94 20.82 7.74 -11.78
CA LEU A 94 19.65 6.87 -11.90
C LEU A 94 18.35 7.60 -11.54
N PHE A 95 18.35 8.33 -10.42
CA PHE A 95 17.21 9.14 -9.99
C PHE A 95 16.88 10.24 -11.01
N GLY A 96 17.87 10.96 -11.53
CA GLY A 96 17.67 11.94 -12.60
C GLY A 96 17.09 11.33 -13.88
N CYS A 97 17.59 10.17 -14.31
CA CYS A 97 17.03 9.43 -15.45
C CYS A 97 15.58 9.01 -15.20
N MET A 98 15.26 8.54 -13.99
CA MET A 98 13.90 8.19 -13.59
C MET A 98 12.96 9.41 -13.72
N VAL A 99 13.35 10.58 -13.20
CA VAL A 99 12.55 11.82 -13.33
C VAL A 99 12.34 12.18 -14.80
N VAL A 100 13.37 12.10 -15.64
CA VAL A 100 13.23 12.36 -17.09
C VAL A 100 12.25 11.39 -17.73
N ILE A 101 12.34 10.10 -17.42
CA ILE A 101 11.41 9.08 -17.94
C ILE A 101 9.98 9.36 -17.45
N GLN A 102 9.79 9.74 -16.19
CA GLN A 102 8.48 10.08 -15.66
C GLN A 102 7.85 11.26 -16.40
N LEU A 103 8.63 12.31 -16.68
CA LEU A 103 8.15 13.46 -17.47
C LEU A 103 7.76 13.05 -18.90
N LEU A 104 8.57 12.21 -19.55
CA LEU A 104 8.27 11.71 -20.90
C LEU A 104 6.98 10.87 -20.93
N VAL A 105 6.84 9.95 -19.97
CA VAL A 105 5.64 9.10 -19.85
C VAL A 105 4.42 9.95 -19.50
N MET A 106 4.53 10.93 -18.60
CA MET A 106 3.44 11.84 -18.24
C MET A 106 2.91 12.61 -19.45
N ILE A 107 3.79 13.09 -20.34
CA ILE A 107 3.41 13.76 -21.60
C ILE A 107 2.77 12.76 -22.57
N ALA A 108 3.28 11.53 -22.64
CA ALA A 108 2.76 10.49 -23.51
C ALA A 108 1.42 9.90 -23.02
N MET A 109 1.12 9.99 -21.71
CA MET A 109 -0.13 9.54 -21.13
C MET A 109 -1.28 10.44 -21.57
N GLY A 110 -2.24 9.85 -22.27
CA GLY A 110 -3.47 10.51 -22.69
C GLY A 110 -4.23 11.18 -21.53
N PRO A 111 -5.18 12.08 -21.82
CA PRO A 111 -5.75 12.98 -20.84
C PRO A 111 -6.60 12.32 -19.75
N PHE A 112 -6.99 11.05 -19.89
CA PHE A 112 -8.02 10.48 -19.04
C PHE A 112 -7.86 8.97 -18.75
N ASN A 113 -8.20 8.56 -17.53
CA ASN A 113 -8.35 7.17 -17.12
C ASN A 113 -9.80 6.98 -16.65
N ASP A 114 -10.52 6.04 -17.25
CA ASP A 114 -11.90 5.72 -16.93
C ASP A 114 -12.00 4.76 -15.73
N ALA A 115 -11.51 5.24 -14.59
CA ALA A 115 -11.45 4.53 -13.32
C ALA A 115 -11.70 5.51 -12.17
N ASP A 116 -11.78 5.00 -10.94
CA ASP A 116 -11.99 5.79 -9.71
C ASP A 116 -11.27 7.14 -9.69
N SER A 117 -9.96 7.13 -9.94
CA SER A 117 -9.13 8.35 -9.96
C SER A 117 -9.54 9.39 -11.01
N GLY A 118 -10.06 8.98 -12.17
CA GLY A 118 -10.59 9.90 -13.16
C GLY A 118 -12.00 10.37 -12.83
N TRP A 119 -12.83 9.49 -12.23
CA TRP A 119 -14.18 9.84 -11.80
C TRP A 119 -14.18 10.91 -10.71
N ILE A 120 -13.28 10.81 -9.73
CA ILE A 120 -13.18 11.83 -8.67
C ILE A 120 -12.86 13.21 -9.24
N VAL A 121 -11.91 13.29 -10.18
CA VAL A 121 -11.61 14.54 -10.89
C VAL A 121 -12.84 15.07 -11.61
N GLN A 122 -13.61 14.21 -12.28
CA GLN A 122 -14.86 14.63 -12.92
C GLN A 122 -15.87 15.19 -11.92
N TYR A 123 -16.06 14.53 -10.76
CA TYR A 123 -16.98 15.00 -9.72
C TYR A 123 -16.53 16.29 -9.04
N VAL A 124 -15.24 16.60 -9.03
CA VAL A 124 -14.73 17.90 -8.57
C VAL A 124 -15.14 19.02 -9.53
N ILE A 125 -15.12 18.77 -10.84
CA ILE A 125 -15.49 19.74 -11.88
C ILE A 125 -17.01 19.88 -11.97
N ASP A 126 -17.73 18.76 -12.04
CA ASP A 126 -19.19 18.69 -12.07
C ASP A 126 -19.70 17.55 -11.16
N PRO A 127 -20.18 17.87 -9.95
CA PRO A 127 -20.73 16.89 -9.02
C PRO A 127 -21.89 16.04 -9.57
N ASN A 128 -22.62 16.54 -10.56
CA ASN A 128 -23.82 15.89 -11.11
C ASN A 128 -23.54 15.04 -12.34
N VAL A 129 -22.31 15.04 -12.86
CA VAL A 129 -21.93 14.25 -14.03
C VAL A 129 -22.12 12.76 -13.72
N ILE A 130 -22.75 12.04 -14.65
CA ILE A 130 -22.87 10.58 -14.57
C ILE A 130 -21.67 9.98 -15.30
N THR A 131 -20.78 9.33 -14.54
CA THR A 131 -19.59 8.68 -15.11
C THR A 131 -19.93 7.34 -15.76
N SER A 132 -18.94 6.66 -16.34
CA SER A 132 -19.09 5.30 -16.88
C SER A 132 -19.53 4.27 -15.83
N LYS A 133 -19.33 4.55 -14.53
CA LYS A 133 -19.89 3.75 -13.43
C LYS A 133 -21.41 3.88 -13.30
N GLY A 134 -22.02 4.86 -13.96
CA GLY A 134 -23.46 5.13 -13.89
C GLY A 134 -23.89 5.87 -12.63
N LEU A 135 -22.96 6.50 -11.91
CA LEU A 135 -23.21 7.22 -10.67
C LEU A 135 -22.81 8.69 -10.81
N ASN A 136 -23.50 9.57 -10.08
CA ASN A 136 -23.01 10.92 -9.83
C ASN A 136 -22.00 10.94 -8.66
N GLY A 137 -21.44 12.12 -8.36
CA GLY A 137 -20.42 12.25 -7.33
C GLY A 137 -20.93 11.95 -5.92
N TYR A 138 -22.17 12.33 -5.62
CA TYR A 138 -22.81 12.05 -4.34
C TYR A 138 -22.98 10.54 -4.09
N GLU A 139 -23.55 9.84 -5.07
CA GLU A 139 -23.77 8.40 -5.01
C GLU A 139 -22.45 7.63 -4.94
N TYR A 140 -21.48 8.03 -5.76
CA TYR A 140 -20.17 7.40 -5.80
C TYR A 140 -19.41 7.53 -4.46
N LEU A 141 -19.32 8.76 -3.93
CA LEU A 141 -18.60 9.00 -2.67
C LEU A 141 -19.33 8.37 -1.49
N SER A 142 -20.66 8.34 -1.50
CA SER A 142 -21.42 7.61 -0.48
C SER A 142 -21.20 6.11 -0.57
N ASN A 143 -21.15 5.52 -1.78
CA ASN A 143 -20.81 4.11 -1.97
C ASN A 143 -19.40 3.77 -1.47
N SER A 144 -18.43 4.65 -1.68
CA SER A 144 -17.01 4.45 -1.39
C SER A 144 -16.45 5.59 -0.51
N PRO A 145 -16.80 5.64 0.79
CA PRO A 145 -16.52 6.80 1.63
C PRO A 145 -15.02 7.01 1.93
N ASN A 146 -14.17 6.00 1.71
CA ASN A 146 -12.72 6.15 1.75
C ASN A 146 -12.19 7.13 0.66
N ASN A 147 -13.00 7.44 -0.36
CA ASN A 147 -12.63 8.38 -1.41
C ASN A 147 -12.97 9.85 -1.07
N TYR A 148 -13.68 10.12 0.04
CA TYR A 148 -13.96 11.51 0.44
C TYR A 148 -12.69 12.31 0.71
N LEU A 149 -11.70 11.71 1.38
CA LEU A 149 -10.48 12.45 1.74
C LEU A 149 -9.74 12.92 0.48
N ILE A 150 -9.58 12.04 -0.51
CA ILE A 150 -8.92 12.41 -1.76
C ILE A 150 -9.77 13.41 -2.57
N TYR A 151 -11.10 13.24 -2.60
CA TYR A 151 -11.99 14.22 -3.22
C TYR A 151 -11.82 15.64 -2.63
N PHE A 152 -11.78 15.77 -1.29
CA PHE A 152 -11.61 17.08 -0.67
C PHE A 152 -10.23 17.69 -0.90
N ILE A 153 -9.18 16.87 -1.05
CA ILE A 153 -7.85 17.34 -1.44
C ILE A 153 -7.89 17.89 -2.88
N GLU A 154 -8.47 17.14 -3.82
CA GLU A 154 -8.59 17.55 -5.21
C GLU A 154 -9.47 18.80 -5.38
N LEU A 155 -10.59 18.86 -4.65
CA LEU A 155 -11.46 20.04 -4.59
C LEU A 155 -10.72 21.26 -4.02
N GLY A 156 -9.89 21.06 -2.99
CA GLY A 156 -9.03 22.12 -2.45
C GLY A 156 -8.06 22.64 -3.49
N ILE A 157 -7.42 21.76 -4.25
CA ILE A 157 -6.48 22.11 -5.33
C ILE A 157 -7.21 22.88 -6.44
N HIS A 158 -8.35 22.38 -6.89
CA HIS A 158 -9.21 23.04 -7.89
C HIS A 158 -9.60 24.47 -7.47
N ARG A 159 -9.97 24.66 -6.20
CA ARG A 159 -10.34 25.99 -5.68
C ARG A 159 -9.17 26.93 -5.47
N LEU A 160 -7.99 26.41 -5.15
CA LEU A 160 -6.80 27.22 -4.87
C LEU A 160 -6.03 27.63 -6.14
N LEU A 161 -6.13 26.85 -7.21
CA LEU A 161 -5.38 27.05 -8.44
C LEU A 161 -6.31 27.44 -9.60
N PRO A 162 -6.38 28.73 -9.99
CA PRO A 162 -7.33 29.21 -11.00
C PRO A 162 -7.18 28.56 -12.39
N PHE A 163 -6.01 28.02 -12.71
CA PHE A 163 -5.75 27.34 -13.97
C PHE A 163 -6.17 25.87 -13.97
N ALA A 164 -6.54 25.29 -12.82
CA ALA A 164 -7.00 23.92 -12.68
C ALA A 164 -8.54 23.83 -12.78
N ASP A 165 -9.12 24.60 -13.70
CA ASP A 165 -10.55 24.87 -13.85
C ASP A 165 -11.29 23.84 -14.71
N THR A 166 -10.58 23.16 -15.61
CA THR A 166 -11.12 22.09 -16.45
C THR A 166 -10.63 20.73 -15.98
N GLN A 167 -11.35 19.67 -16.36
CA GLN A 167 -10.95 18.27 -16.08
C GLN A 167 -9.52 17.97 -16.56
N ILE A 168 -9.14 18.45 -17.74
CA ILE A 168 -7.81 18.24 -18.31
C ILE A 168 -6.75 18.96 -17.48
N HIS A 169 -6.97 20.24 -17.15
CA HIS A 169 -6.01 21.02 -16.38
C HIS A 169 -5.85 20.51 -14.94
N LEU A 170 -6.96 20.15 -14.28
CA LEU A 170 -6.92 19.56 -12.95
C LEU A 170 -6.19 18.21 -12.96
N THR A 171 -6.50 17.33 -13.92
CA THR A 171 -5.79 16.05 -14.08
C THR A 171 -4.28 16.27 -14.24
N MET A 172 -3.87 17.17 -15.14
CA MET A 172 -2.44 17.44 -15.36
C MET A 172 -1.77 18.04 -14.12
N THR A 173 -2.46 18.93 -13.40
CA THR A 173 -1.97 19.49 -12.14
C THR A 173 -1.74 18.39 -11.11
N LEU A 174 -2.72 17.50 -10.93
CA LEU A 174 -2.63 16.39 -9.99
C LEU A 174 -1.56 15.36 -10.39
N ARG A 175 -1.33 15.13 -11.69
CA ARG A 175 -0.22 14.29 -12.19
C ARG A 175 1.13 14.86 -11.81
N VAL A 176 1.33 16.16 -12.01
CA VAL A 176 2.57 16.84 -11.58
C VAL A 176 2.77 16.70 -10.07
N LEU A 177 1.72 16.95 -9.29
CA LEU A 177 1.77 16.76 -7.84
C LEU A 177 2.06 15.31 -7.43
N SER A 178 1.56 14.33 -8.19
CA SER A 178 1.80 12.91 -7.96
C SER A 178 3.27 12.54 -8.18
N VAL A 179 3.86 12.95 -9.31
CA VAL A 179 5.28 12.75 -9.60
C VAL A 179 6.15 13.42 -8.53
N LEU A 180 5.86 14.68 -8.18
CA LEU A 180 6.57 15.38 -7.11
C LEU A 180 6.46 14.64 -5.78
N THR A 181 5.27 14.13 -5.45
CA THR A 181 5.05 13.36 -4.21
C THR A 181 5.91 12.10 -4.20
N VAL A 182 5.94 11.33 -5.29
CA VAL A 182 6.75 10.12 -5.43
C VAL A 182 8.24 10.41 -5.28
N ASP A 183 8.72 11.49 -5.91
CA ASP A 183 10.13 11.87 -5.91
C ASP A 183 10.60 12.39 -4.54
N ILE A 184 9.79 13.24 -3.90
CA ILE A 184 10.03 13.69 -2.53
C ILE A 184 10.02 12.49 -1.58
N CYS A 185 9.09 11.56 -1.77
CA CYS A 185 9.03 10.31 -1.00
C CYS A 185 10.25 9.41 -1.25
N ALA A 186 10.79 9.35 -2.46
CA ALA A 186 12.02 8.61 -2.76
C ALA A 186 13.20 9.16 -1.94
N ILE A 187 13.34 10.48 -1.90
CA ILE A 187 14.38 11.16 -1.13
C ILE A 187 14.15 10.95 0.37
N ALA A 188 12.91 11.06 0.85
CA ALA A 188 12.56 10.81 2.24
C ALA A 188 12.87 9.36 2.66
N ALA A 189 12.51 8.37 1.84
CA ALA A 189 12.82 6.96 2.07
C ALA A 189 14.33 6.72 2.13
N TYR A 190 15.11 7.31 1.21
CA TYR A 190 16.57 7.29 1.25
C TYR A 190 17.11 7.86 2.57
N ARG A 191 16.58 9.00 3.03
CA ARG A 191 17.02 9.64 4.29
C ARG A 191 16.64 8.83 5.53
N ILE A 192 15.45 8.25 5.55
CA ILE A 192 14.99 7.34 6.62
C ILE A 192 15.93 6.13 6.70
N ALA A 193 16.20 5.49 5.55
CA ALA A 193 17.10 4.35 5.47
C ALA A 193 18.53 4.71 5.90
N LEU A 194 19.02 5.91 5.56
CA LEU A 194 20.34 6.38 6.00
C LEU A 194 20.39 6.65 7.52
N ARG A 195 19.29 7.12 8.11
CA ARG A 195 19.21 7.42 9.55
C ARG A 195 19.14 6.18 10.42
N TYR A 196 18.41 5.15 9.97
CA TYR A 196 18.13 3.94 10.75
C TYR A 196 18.92 2.70 10.29
N GLY A 197 19.58 2.77 9.14
CA GLY A 197 20.49 1.75 8.63
C GLY A 197 21.88 2.34 8.34
N ASP A 198 22.38 2.11 7.13
CA ASP A 198 23.66 2.62 6.65
C ASP A 198 23.55 3.15 5.21
N ALA A 199 24.66 3.67 4.68
CA ALA A 199 24.71 4.23 3.33
C ALA A 199 24.42 3.19 2.24
N LEU A 200 24.81 1.93 2.42
CA LEU A 200 24.53 0.88 1.46
C LEU A 200 23.02 0.60 1.41
N ILE A 201 22.39 0.43 2.57
CA ILE A 201 20.93 0.23 2.69
C ILE A 201 20.19 1.40 2.05
N ALA A 202 20.57 2.64 2.36
CA ALA A 202 19.95 3.82 1.76
C ALA A 202 20.06 3.82 0.23
N ASN A 203 21.24 3.53 -0.31
CA ASN A 203 21.41 3.49 -1.76
C ASN A 203 20.61 2.35 -2.41
N VAL A 204 20.48 1.20 -1.74
CA VAL A 204 19.66 0.05 -2.20
C VAL A 204 18.18 0.41 -2.18
N VAL A 205 17.69 1.10 -1.14
CA VAL A 205 16.31 1.59 -1.05
C VAL A 205 16.00 2.53 -2.21
N LEU A 206 16.88 3.50 -2.49
CA LEU A 206 16.67 4.43 -3.61
C LEU A 206 16.71 3.70 -4.95
N PHE A 207 17.60 2.72 -5.12
CA PHE A 207 17.65 1.90 -6.33
C PHE A 207 16.34 1.16 -6.57
N PHE A 208 15.82 0.45 -5.56
CA PHE A 208 14.53 -0.26 -5.68
C PHE A 208 13.36 0.70 -5.85
N TRP A 209 13.39 1.87 -5.21
CA TRP A 209 12.39 2.90 -5.43
C TRP A 209 12.35 3.31 -6.90
N CYS A 210 13.52 3.66 -7.48
CA CYS A 210 13.60 4.04 -8.89
C CYS A 210 13.12 2.90 -9.79
N ALA A 211 13.60 1.68 -9.55
CA ALA A 211 13.32 0.53 -10.41
C ALA A 211 11.86 0.06 -10.36
N LEU A 212 11.20 0.13 -9.20
CA LEU A 212 9.87 -0.46 -9.00
C LEU A 212 8.74 0.58 -9.00
N LEU A 213 8.93 1.72 -8.32
CA LEU A 213 7.91 2.74 -8.17
C LEU A 213 8.11 3.90 -9.15
N GLY A 214 9.35 4.36 -9.27
CA GLY A 214 9.72 5.51 -10.08
C GLY A 214 9.39 5.34 -11.56
N LEU A 215 9.67 4.16 -12.11
CA LEU A 215 9.40 3.82 -13.51
C LEU A 215 7.98 3.25 -13.74
N SER A 216 7.15 3.14 -12.70
CA SER A 216 5.78 2.64 -12.84
C SER A 216 4.87 3.75 -13.38
N GLY A 217 4.14 3.50 -14.48
CA GLY A 217 3.12 4.44 -14.96
C GLY A 217 2.02 4.73 -13.93
N TRP A 218 1.82 3.84 -12.96
CA TRP A 218 0.87 4.04 -11.86
C TRP A 218 1.25 5.17 -10.91
N CYS A 219 2.53 5.52 -10.81
CA CYS A 219 2.98 6.62 -9.96
C CYS A 219 2.53 8.00 -10.48
N MET A 220 2.12 8.05 -11.75
CA MET A 220 1.57 9.24 -12.42
C MET A 220 0.05 9.30 -12.32
N GLN A 221 -0.64 8.25 -11.87
CA GLN A 221 -2.09 8.31 -11.67
C GLN A 221 -2.39 9.00 -10.33
N PRO A 222 -2.98 10.20 -10.33
CA PRO A 222 -3.28 10.92 -9.09
C PRO A 222 -4.42 10.22 -8.35
N TYR A 223 -4.08 9.43 -7.34
CA TYR A 223 -5.05 8.72 -6.52
C TYR A 223 -4.52 8.45 -5.11
N SER A 224 -5.33 7.77 -4.30
CA SER A 224 -5.02 7.42 -2.91
C SER A 224 -3.67 6.72 -2.77
N ASP A 225 -3.25 5.86 -3.71
CA ASP A 225 -1.94 5.20 -3.68
C ASP A 225 -0.77 6.18 -3.57
N VAL A 226 -0.76 7.23 -4.41
CA VAL A 226 0.34 8.19 -4.47
C VAL A 226 0.25 9.20 -3.34
N PHE A 227 -0.94 9.78 -3.11
CA PHE A 227 -1.12 10.78 -2.07
C PHE A 227 -1.06 10.21 -0.65
N CYS A 228 -1.17 8.89 -0.48
CA CYS A 228 -0.94 8.23 0.80
C CYS A 228 0.55 8.01 1.12
N LEU A 229 1.45 8.01 0.11
CA LEU A 229 2.88 7.70 0.30
C LEU A 229 3.57 8.52 1.39
N PRO A 230 3.36 9.86 1.52
CA PRO A 230 3.98 10.64 2.58
C PRO A 230 3.61 10.14 3.98
N PHE A 231 2.35 9.75 4.17
CA PHE A 231 1.87 9.25 5.46
C PHE A 231 2.41 7.84 5.74
N VAL A 232 2.50 6.98 4.73
CA VAL A 232 3.15 5.66 4.86
C VAL A 232 4.61 5.79 5.28
N LEU A 233 5.36 6.71 4.67
CA LEU A 233 6.75 6.97 5.05
C LEU A 233 6.88 7.59 6.44
N ALA A 234 5.94 8.45 6.83
CA ALA A 234 5.88 8.97 8.19
C ALA A 234 5.62 7.84 9.20
N LEU A 235 4.65 6.95 8.95
CA LEU A 235 4.39 5.77 9.79
C LEU A 235 5.61 4.87 9.89
N LEU A 236 6.31 4.62 8.77
CA LEU A 236 7.56 3.86 8.77
C LEU A 236 8.65 4.56 9.61
N ALA A 237 8.82 5.87 9.45
CA ALA A 237 9.80 6.65 10.20
C ALA A 237 9.51 6.66 11.71
N PHE A 238 8.25 6.82 12.12
CA PHE A 238 7.82 6.69 13.51
C PHE A 238 8.09 5.28 14.04
N SER A 239 7.71 4.26 13.28
CA SER A 239 7.91 2.86 13.66
C SER A 239 9.38 2.56 13.92
N LEU A 240 10.27 2.93 12.98
CA LEU A 240 11.71 2.76 13.15
C LEU A 240 12.27 3.61 14.29
N HIS A 241 11.74 4.82 14.50
CA HIS A 241 12.14 5.67 15.63
C HIS A 241 11.87 4.98 16.96
N PHE A 242 10.67 4.43 17.13
CA PHE A 242 10.26 3.81 18.37
C PHE A 242 10.90 2.44 18.59
N LEU A 243 11.11 1.65 17.53
CA LEU A 243 11.79 0.36 17.61
C LEU A 243 13.29 0.49 17.93
N LYS A 244 13.88 1.67 17.70
CA LYS A 244 15.26 1.97 18.12
C LYS A 244 15.39 2.26 19.62
N ALA A 245 14.29 2.56 20.32
CA ALA A 245 14.35 2.75 21.77
C ALA A 245 14.56 1.39 22.46
N ASP A 246 15.62 1.25 23.26
CA ASP A 246 16.02 -0.02 23.89
C ASP A 246 14.93 -0.62 24.80
N ALA A 247 14.06 0.22 25.38
CA ALA A 247 12.82 -0.20 26.01
C ALA A 247 11.81 0.96 26.06
N ILE A 248 10.53 0.64 25.86
CA ILE A 248 9.42 1.54 26.19
C ILE A 248 9.08 1.31 27.65
N ASP A 249 9.56 2.18 28.52
CA ASP A 249 9.20 2.18 29.94
C ASP A 249 8.32 3.40 30.29
N LEU A 250 7.88 3.50 31.54
CA LEU A 250 7.10 4.65 32.00
C LEU A 250 7.88 5.97 31.96
N SER A 251 9.21 5.95 31.88
CA SER A 251 10.01 7.16 31.73
C SER A 251 9.92 7.71 30.31
N TYR A 252 9.76 6.84 29.31
CA TYR A 252 9.58 7.19 27.91
C TYR A 252 8.39 8.15 27.72
N VAL A 253 7.26 7.87 28.38
CA VAL A 253 6.02 8.66 28.30
C VAL A 253 6.01 9.91 29.18
N LYS A 254 7.02 10.12 30.03
CA LYS A 254 7.18 11.38 30.77
C LYS A 254 7.71 12.52 29.91
N SER A 255 8.36 12.20 28.79
CA SER A 255 8.85 13.21 27.86
C SER A 255 7.70 13.76 27.02
N ALA A 256 7.41 15.07 27.14
CA ALA A 256 6.40 15.73 26.31
C ALA A 256 6.64 15.54 24.81
N LYS A 257 7.91 15.49 24.40
CA LYS A 257 8.30 15.18 23.01
C LYS A 257 7.82 13.79 22.59
N ASN A 258 8.03 12.77 23.41
CA ASN A 258 7.64 11.40 23.06
C ASN A 258 6.12 11.25 23.06
N VAL A 259 5.41 11.89 24.00
CA VAL A 259 3.94 11.96 23.99
C VAL A 259 3.45 12.61 22.69
N ALA A 260 4.04 13.74 22.29
CA ALA A 260 3.69 14.40 21.03
C ALA A 260 3.96 13.52 19.80
N LEU A 261 5.08 12.77 19.79
CA LEU A 261 5.38 11.80 18.71
C LEU A 261 4.39 10.64 18.67
N LEU A 262 3.96 10.12 19.83
CA LEU A 262 2.97 9.04 19.91
C LEU A 262 1.57 9.51 19.48
N LEU A 263 1.18 10.73 19.84
CA LEU A 263 -0.04 11.36 19.35
C LEU A 263 0.02 11.57 17.84
N LEU A 264 1.11 12.15 17.33
CA LEU A 264 1.30 12.37 15.90
C LEU A 264 1.33 11.06 15.10
N PHE A 265 1.89 9.99 15.67
CA PHE A 265 1.82 8.66 15.08
C PHE A 265 0.38 8.16 14.95
N GLY A 266 -0.44 8.32 16.00
CA GLY A 266 -1.87 8.00 15.97
C GLY A 266 -2.66 8.84 14.95
N ILE A 267 -2.40 10.15 14.91
CA ILE A 267 -3.01 11.08 13.93
C ILE A 267 -2.64 10.65 12.51
N THR A 268 -1.36 10.39 12.26
CA THR A 268 -0.87 9.94 10.95
C THR A 268 -1.52 8.62 10.55
N MET A 269 -1.71 7.70 11.49
CA MET A 269 -2.37 6.41 11.26
C MET A 269 -3.84 6.61 10.87
N ALA A 270 -4.56 7.53 11.52
CA ALA A 270 -5.95 7.83 11.19
C ALA A 270 -6.09 8.47 9.80
N VAL A 271 -5.23 9.42 9.45
CA VAL A 271 -5.22 10.03 8.10
C VAL A 271 -4.87 8.99 7.03
N THR A 272 -3.88 8.14 7.30
CA THR A 272 -3.50 7.04 6.41
C THR A 272 -4.67 6.07 6.22
N TYR A 273 -5.35 5.69 7.31
CA TYR A 273 -6.51 4.80 7.28
C TYR A 273 -7.68 5.40 6.50
N ALA A 274 -7.97 6.70 6.71
CA ALA A 274 -9.02 7.41 5.99
C ALA A 274 -8.75 7.48 4.48
N MET A 275 -7.49 7.65 4.07
CA MET A 275 -7.08 7.66 2.66
C MET A 275 -7.12 6.25 2.05
N LYS A 276 -6.49 5.29 2.73
CA LYS A 276 -6.32 3.92 2.26
C LYS A 276 -6.12 2.97 3.45
N PRO A 277 -7.16 2.23 3.87
CA PRO A 277 -7.09 1.35 5.03
C PRO A 277 -5.95 0.32 5.00
N SER A 278 -5.56 -0.17 3.83
CA SER A 278 -4.43 -1.12 3.73
C SER A 278 -3.06 -0.47 3.93
N ALA A 279 -2.94 0.86 3.89
CA ALA A 279 -1.66 1.56 3.96
C ALA A 279 -1.12 1.72 5.39
N VAL A 280 -1.91 1.41 6.43
CA VAL A 280 -1.46 1.46 7.84
C VAL A 280 -0.61 0.26 8.28
N ILE A 281 -0.30 -0.68 7.39
CA ILE A 281 0.49 -1.89 7.68
C ILE A 281 1.78 -1.62 8.47
N PRO A 282 2.61 -0.59 8.16
CA PRO A 282 3.82 -0.33 8.94
C PRO A 282 3.54 -0.07 10.42
N ALA A 283 2.43 0.61 10.73
CA ALA A 283 2.05 0.88 12.09
C ALA A 283 1.56 -0.38 12.83
N PHE A 284 0.74 -1.21 12.16
CA PHE A 284 0.34 -2.50 12.73
C PHE A 284 1.54 -3.40 13.00
N ALA A 285 2.49 -3.47 12.07
CA ALA A 285 3.73 -4.22 12.26
C ALA A 285 4.52 -3.70 13.49
N CYS A 286 4.62 -2.38 13.66
CA CYS A 286 5.27 -1.79 14.84
C CYS A 286 4.57 -2.20 16.15
N ILE A 287 3.24 -2.15 16.19
CA ILE A 287 2.45 -2.54 17.38
C ILE A 287 2.66 -4.02 17.69
N VAL A 288 2.64 -4.90 16.69
CA VAL A 288 2.90 -6.33 16.86
C VAL A 288 4.30 -6.57 17.44
N VAL A 289 5.32 -5.88 16.92
CA VAL A 289 6.69 -6.00 17.45
C VAL A 289 6.79 -5.50 18.89
N TRP A 290 6.11 -4.40 19.25
CA TRP A 290 6.04 -3.96 20.65
C TRP A 290 5.40 -5.00 21.55
N ILE A 291 4.26 -5.58 21.15
CA ILE A 291 3.59 -6.62 21.92
C ILE A 291 4.54 -7.80 22.15
N ILE A 292 5.16 -8.31 21.08
CA ILE A 292 6.08 -9.47 21.16
C ILE A 292 7.27 -9.17 22.09
N ASN A 293 7.89 -8.00 21.98
CA ASN A 293 9.06 -7.64 22.77
C ASN A 293 8.72 -7.39 24.25
N GLN A 294 7.47 -7.05 24.58
CA GLN A 294 7.04 -6.70 25.94
C GLN A 294 6.17 -7.77 26.63
N ILE A 295 6.08 -8.99 26.07
CA ILE A 295 5.34 -10.14 26.65
C ILE A 295 5.82 -10.56 28.06
N ARG A 296 6.90 -9.97 28.59
CA ARG A 296 7.26 -10.11 30.01
C ARG A 296 6.34 -9.23 30.86
N TRP A 297 5.64 -9.84 31.84
CA TRP A 297 4.65 -9.20 32.74
C TRP A 297 5.02 -7.83 33.33
N ARG A 298 6.32 -7.50 33.46
CA ARG A 298 6.81 -6.22 34.00
C ARG A 298 6.73 -5.03 33.02
N ALA A 299 6.38 -5.24 31.75
CA ALA A 299 6.34 -4.19 30.73
C ALA A 299 4.95 -3.93 30.11
N ILE A 300 3.90 -4.57 30.65
CA ILE A 300 2.54 -4.43 30.12
C ILE A 300 1.95 -3.03 30.37
N ILE A 301 2.22 -2.42 31.52
CA ILE A 301 1.68 -1.08 31.85
C ILE A 301 2.25 0.00 30.92
N PRO A 302 3.58 0.14 30.71
CA PRO A 302 4.13 1.08 29.73
C PRO A 302 3.55 0.88 28.32
N LEU A 303 3.39 -0.38 27.88
CA LEU A 303 2.80 -0.70 26.58
C LEU A 303 1.36 -0.18 26.49
N LEU A 304 0.52 -0.44 27.50
CA LEU A 304 -0.85 0.06 27.53
C LEU A 304 -0.93 1.58 27.51
N VAL A 305 -0.03 2.28 28.21
CA VAL A 305 0.01 3.75 28.20
C VAL A 305 0.40 4.27 26.81
N VAL A 306 1.40 3.67 26.16
CA VAL A 306 1.79 4.04 24.79
C VAL A 306 0.65 3.79 23.80
N LEU A 307 0.00 2.63 23.87
CA LEU A 307 -1.15 2.30 23.03
C LEU A 307 -2.33 3.24 23.31
N ALA A 308 -2.55 3.64 24.56
CA ALA A 308 -3.59 4.61 24.89
C ALA A 308 -3.30 6.00 24.30
N ILE A 309 -2.07 6.51 24.41
CA ILE A 309 -1.70 7.82 23.83
C ILE A 309 -1.82 7.79 22.31
N THR A 310 -1.28 6.76 21.65
CA THR A 310 -1.45 6.58 20.20
C THR A 310 -2.92 6.41 19.82
N GLY A 311 -3.68 5.66 20.62
CA GLY A 311 -5.11 5.47 20.47
C GLY A 311 -5.90 6.78 20.56
N VAL A 312 -5.54 7.69 21.48
CA VAL A 312 -6.14 9.03 21.56
C VAL A 312 -5.91 9.81 20.28
N GLY A 313 -4.69 9.80 19.74
CA GLY A 313 -4.38 10.47 18.46
C GLY A 313 -5.17 9.87 17.29
N PHE A 314 -5.28 8.54 17.24
CA PHE A 314 -6.02 7.85 16.19
C PHE A 314 -7.53 8.08 16.28
N VAL A 315 -8.13 7.74 17.43
CA VAL A 315 -9.59 7.82 17.65
C VAL A 315 -10.06 9.26 17.56
N GLY A 316 -9.35 10.21 18.19
CA GLY A 316 -9.71 11.63 18.11
C GLY A 316 -9.76 12.12 16.66
N THR A 317 -8.73 11.85 15.87
CA THR A 317 -8.69 12.22 14.45
C THR A 317 -9.77 11.51 13.65
N HIS A 318 -9.94 10.20 13.84
CA HIS A 318 -10.90 9.41 13.09
C HIS A 318 -12.34 9.85 13.36
N VAL A 319 -12.71 10.03 14.63
CA VAL A 319 -14.05 10.51 15.01
C VAL A 319 -14.30 11.91 14.49
N SER A 320 -13.33 12.83 14.60
CA SER A 320 -13.45 14.17 14.03
C SER A 320 -13.63 14.14 12.51
N TYR A 321 -12.88 13.29 11.80
CA TYR A 321 -13.01 13.12 10.36
C TYR A 321 -14.37 12.54 9.96
N GLN A 322 -14.83 11.47 10.61
CA GLN A 322 -16.15 10.89 10.36
C GLN A 322 -17.26 11.92 10.61
N ARG A 323 -17.17 12.67 11.71
CA ARG A 323 -18.13 13.73 12.00
C ARG A 323 -18.13 14.82 10.92
N PHE A 324 -16.96 15.19 10.41
CA PHE A 324 -16.85 16.12 9.29
C PHE A 324 -17.56 15.56 8.05
N ILE A 325 -17.30 14.31 7.65
CA ILE A 325 -17.95 13.67 6.49
C ILE A 325 -19.48 13.62 6.63
N GLU A 326 -19.99 13.31 7.82
CA GLU A 326 -21.43 13.26 8.13
C GLU A 326 -22.12 14.63 8.11
N THR A 327 -21.39 15.74 8.33
CA THR A 327 -22.00 17.06 8.56
C THR A 327 -21.74 18.09 7.48
N GLN A 328 -20.68 17.92 6.68
CA GLN A 328 -20.44 18.79 5.54
C GLN A 328 -21.57 18.68 4.50
N THR A 329 -21.79 19.77 3.76
CA THR A 329 -22.89 19.89 2.78
C THR A 329 -22.41 19.93 1.34
N VAL A 330 -21.10 19.84 1.10
CA VAL A 330 -20.49 19.94 -0.23
C VAL A 330 -20.80 18.71 -1.07
N MET A 331 -20.70 17.53 -0.46
CA MET A 331 -21.04 16.23 -1.06
C MET A 331 -21.70 15.38 0.03
N PRO A 332 -23.00 15.54 0.29
CA PRO A 332 -23.68 14.89 1.41
C PRO A 332 -23.37 13.39 1.51
N TYR A 333 -23.30 12.84 2.71
CA TYR A 333 -23.00 11.43 2.92
C TYR A 333 -24.28 10.66 3.23
N ASP A 334 -24.55 9.58 2.47
CA ASP A 334 -25.59 8.61 2.80
C ASP A 334 -25.00 7.25 3.17
N LYS A 335 -25.11 6.93 4.46
CA LYS A 335 -24.66 5.66 5.03
C LYS A 335 -25.34 4.44 4.39
N ASN A 336 -26.58 4.56 3.93
CA ASN A 336 -27.28 3.43 3.31
C ASN A 336 -26.76 3.11 1.91
N LEU A 337 -26.08 4.05 1.24
CA LEU A 337 -25.39 3.79 -0.03
C LEU A 337 -24.03 3.11 0.18
N THR A 338 -23.39 3.33 1.33
CA THR A 338 -22.07 2.76 1.67
C THR A 338 -21.97 1.26 1.45
N LEU A 339 -20.91 0.85 0.75
CA LEU A 339 -20.46 -0.53 0.68
C LEU A 339 -19.76 -0.90 2.00
N PRO A 340 -20.26 -1.89 2.77
CA PRO A 340 -19.62 -2.29 4.02
C PRO A 340 -18.29 -3.01 3.76
N ALA A 341 -17.44 -3.13 4.78
CA ALA A 341 -16.17 -3.88 4.66
C ALA A 341 -16.39 -5.34 4.21
N GLN A 342 -17.52 -5.91 4.61
CA GLN A 342 -17.99 -7.24 4.22
C GLN A 342 -18.12 -7.39 2.71
N HIS A 343 -18.56 -6.36 2.00
CA HIS A 343 -18.66 -6.37 0.53
C HIS A 343 -17.31 -6.68 -0.12
N PHE A 344 -16.25 -6.00 0.33
CA PHE A 344 -14.90 -6.20 -0.20
C PHE A 344 -14.31 -7.55 0.19
N ILE A 345 -14.60 -8.05 1.39
CA ILE A 345 -14.19 -9.41 1.82
C ILE A 345 -14.91 -10.45 0.95
N MET A 346 -16.23 -10.33 0.82
CA MET A 346 -17.07 -11.19 0.01
C MET A 346 -16.54 -11.24 -1.42
N MET A 347 -16.45 -10.09 -2.10
CA MET A 347 -15.95 -9.99 -3.47
C MET A 347 -14.52 -10.52 -3.61
N GLY A 348 -13.63 -10.22 -2.66
CA GLY A 348 -12.26 -10.72 -2.65
C GLY A 348 -12.15 -12.24 -2.52
N MET A 349 -13.19 -12.92 -2.03
CA MET A 349 -13.27 -14.38 -2.03
C MET A 349 -13.76 -14.94 -3.37
N ALA A 350 -14.46 -14.17 -4.20
CA ALA A 350 -14.97 -14.66 -5.48
C ALA A 350 -13.89 -14.67 -6.57
N ASN A 351 -13.93 -15.68 -7.44
CA ASN A 351 -13.09 -15.78 -8.64
C ASN A 351 -11.59 -15.54 -8.35
N THR A 352 -11.00 -14.47 -8.91
CA THR A 352 -9.59 -14.06 -8.74
C THR A 352 -9.43 -12.93 -7.72
N GLY A 353 -10.46 -12.60 -6.93
CA GLY A 353 -10.46 -11.55 -5.92
C GLY A 353 -10.47 -10.11 -6.47
N GLY A 354 -10.76 -9.93 -7.75
CA GLY A 354 -10.91 -8.62 -8.39
C GLY A 354 -12.34 -8.08 -8.29
N TYR A 355 -12.56 -6.89 -8.86
CA TYR A 355 -13.89 -6.30 -8.97
C TYR A 355 -14.85 -7.20 -9.77
N ASP A 356 -16.04 -7.47 -9.23
CA ASP A 356 -17.13 -8.18 -9.92
C ASP A 356 -18.43 -7.36 -9.78
N ASP A 357 -18.98 -6.93 -10.92
CA ASP A 357 -20.20 -6.12 -10.95
C ASP A 357 -21.40 -6.87 -10.34
N ARG A 358 -21.49 -8.20 -10.46
CA ARG A 358 -22.62 -8.96 -9.89
C ARG A 358 -22.59 -8.94 -8.37
N GLU A 359 -21.39 -9.02 -7.78
CA GLU A 359 -21.20 -8.90 -6.32
C GLU A 359 -21.56 -7.48 -5.86
N TYR A 360 -21.21 -6.47 -6.66
CA TYR A 360 -21.61 -5.08 -6.42
C TYR A 360 -23.13 -4.89 -6.47
N GLN A 361 -23.80 -5.37 -7.53
CA GLN A 361 -25.26 -5.28 -7.65
C GLN A 361 -25.98 -6.07 -6.55
N PHE A 362 -25.44 -7.23 -6.14
CA PHE A 362 -25.98 -8.01 -5.02
C PHE A 362 -26.01 -7.17 -3.73
N THR A 363 -24.88 -6.57 -3.34
CA THR A 363 -24.83 -5.73 -2.14
C THR A 363 -25.72 -4.49 -2.31
N MET A 364 -25.70 -3.84 -3.48
CA MET A 364 -26.50 -2.64 -3.73
C MET A 364 -28.01 -2.89 -3.83
N SER A 365 -28.45 -4.14 -4.01
CA SER A 365 -29.87 -4.50 -3.96
C SER A 365 -30.47 -4.41 -2.55
N GLN A 366 -29.64 -4.37 -1.51
CA GLN A 366 -30.09 -4.22 -0.12
C GLN A 366 -30.34 -2.75 0.22
N LYS A 367 -31.41 -2.48 0.98
CA LYS A 367 -31.88 -1.10 1.23
C LYS A 367 -31.09 -0.35 2.30
N THR A 368 -30.73 -1.01 3.39
CA THR A 368 -30.05 -0.38 4.52
C THR A 368 -28.62 -0.89 4.65
N TYR A 369 -27.76 -0.11 5.31
CA TYR A 369 -26.39 -0.54 5.61
C TYR A 369 -26.34 -1.87 6.39
N ASP A 370 -27.25 -2.05 7.35
CA ASP A 370 -27.26 -3.26 8.18
C ASP A 370 -27.74 -4.48 7.37
N ASP A 371 -28.69 -4.30 6.45
CA ASP A 371 -29.11 -5.37 5.52
C ASP A 371 -27.95 -5.78 4.60
N LYS A 372 -27.16 -4.82 4.10
CA LYS A 372 -25.94 -5.08 3.31
C LYS A 372 -24.95 -5.92 4.11
N VAL A 373 -24.64 -5.51 5.34
CA VAL A 373 -23.73 -6.23 6.23
C VAL A 373 -24.21 -7.67 6.46
N GLN A 374 -25.50 -7.87 6.73
CA GLN A 374 -26.06 -9.19 6.97
C GLN A 374 -26.01 -10.08 5.72
N ALA A 375 -26.42 -9.54 4.56
CA ALA A 375 -26.43 -10.25 3.29
C ALA A 375 -25.01 -10.68 2.88
N ASP A 376 -24.05 -9.76 2.89
CA ASP A 376 -22.66 -10.04 2.54
C ASP A 376 -22.02 -11.03 3.53
N THR A 377 -22.32 -10.90 4.83
CA THR A 377 -21.83 -11.84 5.87
C THR A 377 -22.36 -13.26 5.64
N ALA A 378 -23.62 -13.39 5.22
CA ALA A 378 -24.21 -14.70 4.91
C ALA A 378 -23.50 -15.38 3.73
N VAL A 379 -23.17 -14.62 2.68
CA VAL A 379 -22.40 -15.13 1.53
C VAL A 379 -20.97 -15.50 1.93
N ILE A 380 -20.29 -14.67 2.73
CA ILE A 380 -18.96 -14.99 3.27
C ILE A 380 -19.00 -16.30 4.06
N ALA A 381 -19.98 -16.45 4.96
CA ALA A 381 -20.13 -17.66 5.76
C ALA A 381 -20.40 -18.90 4.88
N GLN A 382 -21.19 -18.74 3.82
CA GLN A 382 -21.43 -19.81 2.86
C GLN A 382 -20.14 -20.20 2.11
N ARG A 383 -19.39 -19.23 1.58
CA ARG A 383 -18.10 -19.46 0.90
C ARG A 383 -17.08 -20.13 1.81
N LEU A 384 -17.00 -19.72 3.08
CA LEU A 384 -16.13 -20.36 4.07
C LEU A 384 -16.47 -21.83 4.29
N LYS A 385 -17.77 -22.17 4.33
CA LYS A 385 -18.23 -23.56 4.43
C LYS A 385 -17.89 -24.36 3.16
N ASP A 386 -18.12 -23.77 1.99
CA ASP A 386 -17.90 -24.42 0.69
C ASP A 386 -16.40 -24.66 0.42
N TYR A 387 -15.54 -23.74 0.87
CA TYR A 387 -14.08 -23.90 0.82
C TYR A 387 -13.61 -25.00 1.77
N GLY A 388 -14.27 -25.17 2.92
CA GLY A 388 -13.83 -26.09 3.96
C GLY A 388 -12.45 -25.73 4.51
N VAL A 389 -11.87 -26.63 5.31
CA VAL A 389 -10.62 -26.40 6.07
C VAL A 389 -9.42 -26.05 5.16
N PHE A 390 -9.43 -26.55 3.92
CA PHE A 390 -8.32 -26.35 2.97
C PHE A 390 -8.64 -25.39 1.83
N GLY A 391 -9.88 -24.93 1.63
CA GLY A 391 -10.26 -24.23 0.40
C GLY A 391 -9.63 -22.86 0.21
N TYR A 392 -9.19 -22.19 1.29
CA TYR A 392 -8.39 -20.96 1.17
C TYR A 392 -7.05 -21.19 0.46
N THR A 393 -6.47 -22.39 0.56
CA THR A 393 -5.27 -22.71 -0.23
C THR A 393 -5.55 -22.73 -1.73
N ARG A 394 -6.78 -23.05 -2.16
CA ARG A 394 -7.18 -22.99 -3.57
C ARG A 394 -7.37 -21.57 -4.07
N VAL A 395 -7.90 -20.66 -3.24
CA VAL A 395 -8.04 -19.23 -3.58
C VAL A 395 -6.67 -18.56 -3.75
N CYS A 396 -5.64 -18.94 -2.98
CA CYS A 396 -4.28 -18.44 -3.17
C CYS A 396 -3.53 -19.06 -4.37
N LEU A 397 -4.04 -20.15 -4.94
CA LEU A 397 -3.43 -20.89 -6.06
C LEU A 397 -4.13 -20.64 -7.42
N LEU A 398 -5.32 -20.04 -7.40
CA LEU A 398 -6.10 -19.63 -8.57
C LEU A 398 -5.74 -18.20 -8.97
#